data_AF-A0A7X7H0W6-F1
#
_entry.id   AF-A0A7X7H0W6-F1
#
_cell.length_a   1.000
_cell.length_b   1.000
_cell.length_c   1.000
_cell.angle_alpha   90.00
_cell.angle_beta   90.00
_cell.angle_gamma   90.00
#
_symmetry.space_group_name_H-M   'P 1'
#
loop_
_entity.id
_entity.type
_entity.pdbx_description
1 polymer ?
#
loop_
_entity_poly.entity_id
_entity_poly.type
_entity_poly.pdbx_seq_one_letter_code
_entity_poly.pdbx_strand_id
1 'polypeptide(L)'
;MKLLRTNQIGFSQRVRLEWFEQTANFVLAGNDKASVYDSLEELLKDKVSVGSHVERSGREKTITILLKTWLTAPSELELLRIEGLELLKSIPRSEHLPIHWGMVMAVYPFWSSVATQTGRLLKLQDTAVASQIQRRIREQYGDRETASH
;
A
#
# COMPACT_ATOMS: atom_id res chain seq x y z
N MET A 1 2.54 -18.39 12.88
CA MET A 1 2.75 -18.72 11.45
C MET A 1 2.73 -17.42 10.65
N LYS A 2 3.86 -16.98 10.10
CA LYS A 2 3.97 -15.69 9.39
C LYS A 2 3.34 -15.87 8.00
N LEU A 3 2.21 -15.22 7.71
CA LEU A 3 1.62 -15.25 6.37
C LEU A 3 2.65 -14.69 5.37
N LEU A 4 3.00 -15.48 4.35
CA LEU A 4 3.88 -15.03 3.27
C LEU A 4 3.26 -13.78 2.62
N ARG A 5 4.06 -12.75 2.33
CA ARG A 5 3.59 -11.51 1.67
C ARG A 5 2.85 -11.77 0.35
N THR A 6 3.17 -12.88 -0.32
CA THR A 6 2.51 -13.37 -1.53
C THR A 6 1.06 -13.81 -1.35
N ASN A 7 0.61 -13.98 -0.10
CA ASN A 7 -0.77 -14.35 0.26
C ASN A 7 -1.59 -13.18 0.81
N GLN A 8 -1.01 -11.98 0.98
CA GLN A 8 -1.79 -10.81 1.42
C GLN A 8 -2.57 -10.23 0.24
N ILE A 9 -3.91 -10.28 0.35
CA ILE A 9 -4.82 -9.49 -0.48
C ILE A 9 -4.45 -8.03 -0.22
N GLY A 10 -4.17 -7.27 -1.28
CA GLY A 10 -3.54 -5.93 -1.21
C GLY A 10 -4.39 -4.87 -0.48
N PHE A 11 -4.74 -3.80 -1.19
CA PHE A 11 -5.50 -2.72 -0.57
C PHE A 11 -6.99 -3.09 -0.62
N SER A 12 -7.62 -3.28 0.55
CA SER A 12 -9.08 -3.47 0.63
C SER A 12 -9.84 -2.14 0.59
N GLN A 13 -9.13 -1.02 0.59
CA GLN A 13 -9.70 0.32 0.63
C GLN A 13 -8.78 1.33 -0.07
N ARG A 14 -9.33 2.49 -0.44
CA ARG A 14 -8.56 3.59 -1.01
C ARG A 14 -7.68 4.23 0.06
N VAL A 15 -6.38 4.28 -0.20
CA VAL A 15 -5.39 4.98 0.64
C VAL A 15 -4.88 6.20 -0.13
N ARG A 16 -4.95 7.39 0.46
CA ARG A 16 -4.57 8.64 -0.21
C ARG A 16 -3.04 8.79 -0.26
N LEU A 17 -2.52 9.32 -1.37
CA LEU A 17 -1.09 9.59 -1.54
C LEU A 17 -0.53 10.46 -0.40
N GLU A 18 -1.26 11.50 -0.01
CA GLU A 18 -0.85 12.40 1.08
C GLU A 18 -0.63 11.71 2.43
N TRP A 19 -1.23 10.53 2.65
CA TRP A 19 -1.01 9.75 3.86
C TRP A 19 0.30 8.95 3.77
N PHE A 20 0.68 8.48 2.59
CA PHE A 20 2.01 7.91 2.37
C PHE A 20 3.11 8.96 2.56
N GLU A 21 2.91 10.17 2.03
CA GLU A 21 3.83 11.30 2.21
C GLU A 21 4.05 11.62 3.68
N GLN A 22 2.96 11.75 4.46
CA GLN A 22 3.05 12.03 5.90
C GLN A 22 3.72 10.91 6.67
N THR A 23 3.42 9.66 6.32
CA THR A 23 4.07 8.51 6.97
C THR A 23 5.57 8.51 6.71
N ALA A 24 5.99 8.72 5.45
CA ALA A 24 7.40 8.82 5.11
C ALA A 24 8.08 9.97 5.88
N ASN A 25 7.43 11.14 5.98
CA ASN A 25 7.95 12.27 6.75
C ASN A 25 8.10 11.96 8.24
N PHE A 26 7.15 11.26 8.87
CA PHE A 26 7.29 10.85 10.26
C PHE A 26 8.46 9.88 10.46
N VAL A 27 8.66 8.95 9.53
CA VAL A 27 9.81 8.03 9.56
C VAL A 27 11.13 8.79 9.37
N LEU A 28 11.18 9.74 8.43
CA LEU A 28 12.34 10.58 8.15
C LEU A 28 12.70 11.52 9.31
N ALA A 29 11.69 11.94 10.09
CA ALA A 29 11.90 12.71 11.31
C ALA A 29 12.51 11.88 12.46
N GLY A 30 12.70 10.57 12.27
CA GLY A 30 13.28 9.68 13.28
C GLY A 30 12.28 9.23 14.35
N ASN A 31 10.98 9.40 14.12
CA ASN A 31 9.96 8.97 15.07
C ASN A 31 9.95 7.45 15.23
N ASP A 32 9.79 6.97 16.47
CA ASP A 32 9.59 5.56 16.74
C ASP A 32 8.21 5.06 16.28
N LYS A 33 8.03 3.74 16.30
CA LYS A 33 6.79 3.11 15.82
C LYS A 33 5.53 3.56 16.56
N ALA A 34 5.60 3.76 17.88
CA ALA A 34 4.44 4.18 18.65
C ALA A 34 4.05 5.61 18.27
N SER A 35 5.05 6.50 18.20
CA SER A 35 4.88 7.90 17.83
C SER A 35 4.32 8.06 16.40
N VAL A 36 4.81 7.28 15.43
CA VAL A 36 4.25 7.28 14.07
C VAL A 36 2.81 6.75 14.07
N TYR A 37 2.52 5.68 14.82
CA TYR A 37 1.18 5.12 14.90
C TYR A 37 0.19 6.14 15.46
N ASP A 38 0.51 6.78 16.59
CA ASP A 38 -0.35 7.77 17.23
C ASP A 38 -0.58 8.99 16.34
N SER A 39 0.47 9.44 15.64
CA SER A 39 0.35 10.53 14.66
C SER A 39 -0.59 10.18 13.50
N LEU A 40 -0.57 8.93 13.03
CA LEU A 40 -1.47 8.46 11.97
C LEU A 40 -2.90 8.23 12.48
N GLU A 41 -3.08 7.76 13.71
CA GLU A 41 -4.39 7.68 14.35
C GLU A 41 -5.07 9.05 14.41
N GLU A 42 -4.36 10.08 14.88
CA GLU A 42 -4.89 11.44 14.97
C GLU A 42 -5.14 12.04 13.57
N LEU A 43 -4.19 11.88 12.64
CA LEU A 43 -4.34 12.36 11.26
C LEU A 43 -5.58 11.80 10.56
N LEU A 44 -5.90 10.52 10.81
CA LEU A 44 -6.97 9.80 10.11
C LEU A 44 -8.30 9.82 10.85
N LYS A 45 -8.33 10.32 12.09
CA LYS A 45 -9.48 10.33 12.99
C LYS A 45 -10.76 10.87 12.34
N ASP A 46 -10.64 11.98 11.60
CA ASP A 46 -11.77 12.65 10.93
C ASP A 46 -11.75 12.50 9.39
N LYS A 47 -10.79 11.75 8.84
CA LYS A 47 -10.53 11.67 7.38
C LYS A 47 -10.98 10.35 6.76
N VAL A 48 -11.28 9.36 7.58
CA VAL A 48 -11.95 8.12 7.20
C VAL A 48 -13.37 8.24 7.75
N SER A 49 -14.38 8.31 6.85
CA SER A 49 -15.76 8.76 7.11
C SER A 49 -16.36 8.31 8.45
N VAL A 50 -17.19 9.19 9.04
CA VAL A 50 -17.67 9.17 10.44
C VAL A 50 -19.02 8.43 10.60
N GLY A 51 -19.10 7.47 11.53
CA GLY A 51 -20.33 6.83 12.01
C GLY A 51 -20.48 5.28 12.01
N SER A 52 -19.52 4.42 12.40
CA SER A 52 -19.74 2.96 12.69
C SER A 52 -18.48 2.16 13.11
N HIS A 53 -18.66 0.99 13.77
CA HIS A 53 -17.58 0.01 14.06
C HIS A 53 -16.81 -0.47 12.81
N VAL A 54 -17.44 -0.43 11.64
CA VAL A 54 -16.82 -0.79 10.35
C VAL A 54 -15.70 0.19 9.99
N GLU A 55 -15.79 1.46 10.42
CA GLU A 55 -14.81 2.51 10.10
C GLU A 55 -13.54 2.42 10.91
N ARG A 56 -13.65 2.05 12.20
CA ARG A 56 -12.48 1.76 13.02
C ARG A 56 -11.62 0.68 12.36
N SER A 57 -12.26 -0.34 11.79
CA SER A 57 -11.57 -1.38 11.02
C SER A 57 -10.91 -0.83 9.75
N GLY A 58 -11.51 0.16 9.08
CA GLY A 58 -10.97 0.82 7.90
C GLY A 58 -9.75 1.69 8.23
N ARG A 59 -9.83 2.50 9.29
CA ARG A 59 -8.71 3.33 9.75
C ARG A 59 -7.51 2.46 10.14
N GLU A 60 -7.73 1.45 10.99
CA GLU A 60 -6.67 0.53 11.43
C GLU A 60 -6.01 -0.19 10.24
N LYS A 61 -6.79 -0.60 9.22
CA LYS A 61 -6.27 -1.15 7.97
C LYS A 61 -5.42 -0.13 7.19
N THR A 62 -5.81 1.15 7.17
CA THR A 62 -5.06 2.21 6.46
C THR A 62 -3.72 2.42 7.15
N ILE A 63 -3.73 2.58 8.48
CA ILE A 63 -2.51 2.74 9.27
C ILE A 63 -1.60 1.53 9.08
N THR A 64 -2.16 0.32 9.11
CA THR A 64 -1.40 -0.91 8.85
C THR A 64 -0.73 -0.90 7.47
N ILE A 65 -1.43 -0.42 6.44
CA ILE A 65 -0.85 -0.30 5.09
C ILE A 65 0.32 0.69 5.09
N LEU A 66 0.09 1.88 5.63
CA LEU A 66 1.09 2.95 5.68
C LEU A 66 2.36 2.53 6.43
N LEU A 67 2.19 1.94 7.61
CA LEU A 67 3.30 1.44 8.43
C LEU A 67 4.05 0.32 7.75
N LYS A 68 3.35 -0.68 7.17
CA LYS A 68 4.00 -1.76 6.42
C LYS A 68 4.80 -1.25 5.23
N THR A 69 4.36 -0.18 4.58
CA THR A 69 5.08 0.39 3.44
C THR A 69 6.37 1.11 3.87
N TRP A 70 6.31 1.98 4.88
CA TRP A 70 7.42 2.90 5.16
C TRP A 70 8.18 2.70 6.46
N LEU A 71 7.61 1.99 7.43
CA LEU A 71 8.22 1.81 8.75
C LEU A 71 8.59 0.35 9.02
N THR A 72 7.63 -0.56 8.85
CA THR A 72 7.76 -1.98 9.20
C THR A 72 7.78 -2.87 7.95
N ALA A 73 8.46 -2.42 6.89
CA ALA A 73 8.67 -3.26 5.72
C ALA A 73 9.45 -4.52 6.12
N PRO A 74 9.23 -5.66 5.43
CA PRO A 74 10.05 -6.85 5.62
C PRO A 74 11.55 -6.55 5.51
N SER A 75 12.37 -7.25 6.30
CA SER A 75 13.82 -7.00 6.36
C SER A 75 14.51 -7.15 5.00
N GLU A 76 14.02 -8.05 4.14
CA GLU A 76 14.54 -8.20 2.77
C GLU A 76 14.29 -6.97 1.86
N LEU A 77 13.42 -6.04 2.29
CA LEU A 77 13.14 -4.77 1.60
C LEU A 77 13.73 -3.56 2.33
N GLU A 78 14.54 -3.76 3.37
CA GLU A 78 15.05 -2.68 4.20
C GLU A 78 15.91 -1.69 3.40
N LEU A 79 16.85 -2.19 2.60
CA LEU A 79 17.69 -1.35 1.73
C LEU A 79 16.84 -0.54 0.75
N LEU A 80 15.88 -1.19 0.07
CA LEU A 80 14.96 -0.53 -0.85
C LEU A 80 14.15 0.57 -0.15
N ARG A 81 13.70 0.33 1.08
CA ARG A 81 12.96 1.31 1.89
C ARG A 81 13.84 2.50 2.24
N ILE A 82 15.08 2.26 2.68
CA ILE A 82 16.04 3.32 3.03
C ILE A 82 16.34 4.18 1.80
N GLU A 83 16.66 3.56 0.66
CA GLU A 83 16.90 4.25 -0.60
C GLU A 83 15.67 5.04 -1.05
N GLY A 84 14.48 4.46 -0.95
CA GLY A 84 13.23 5.14 -1.26
C GLY A 84 12.99 6.37 -0.39
N LEU A 85 13.25 6.28 0.92
CA LEU A 85 13.14 7.41 1.84
C LEU A 85 14.16 8.51 1.52
N GLU A 86 15.39 8.17 1.15
CA GLU A 86 16.40 9.15 0.72
C GLU A 86 16.04 9.82 -0.62
N LEU A 87 15.42 9.09 -1.55
CA LEU A 87 14.89 9.68 -2.78
C LEU A 87 13.77 10.70 -2.49
N LEU A 88 12.85 10.39 -1.56
CA LEU A 88 11.78 11.32 -1.16
C LEU A 88 12.30 12.62 -0.53
N LYS A 89 13.52 12.63 0.01
CA LYS A 89 14.17 13.86 0.52
C LYS A 89 14.79 14.71 -0.57
N SER A 90 15.17 14.10 -1.70
CA SER A 90 16.09 14.70 -2.67
C SER A 90 15.40 15.16 -3.95
N ILE A 91 14.19 14.67 -4.25
CA ILE A 91 13.46 15.04 -5.46
C ILE A 91 12.20 15.87 -5.16
N PRO A 92 11.64 16.59 -6.15
CA PRO A 92 10.41 17.35 -5.95
C PRO A 92 9.22 16.46 -5.61
N ARG A 93 8.32 16.95 -4.76
CA ARG A 93 7.10 16.22 -4.36
C ARG A 93 6.21 15.75 -5.53
N SER A 94 6.23 16.47 -6.65
CA SER A 94 5.53 16.06 -7.88
C SER A 94 6.01 14.73 -8.46
N GLU A 95 7.21 14.29 -8.09
CA GLU A 95 7.87 13.08 -8.56
C GLU A 95 7.88 11.95 -7.51
N HIS A 96 7.21 12.13 -6.37
CA HIS A 96 7.18 11.13 -5.29
C HIS A 96 6.29 9.92 -5.59
N LEU A 97 5.29 10.10 -6.46
CA LEU A 97 4.29 9.06 -6.74
C LEU A 97 4.93 7.73 -7.18
N PRO A 98 5.87 7.68 -8.15
CA PRO A 98 6.57 6.45 -8.51
C PRO A 98 7.30 5.77 -7.35
N ILE A 99 7.90 6.53 -6.42
CA ILE A 99 8.62 5.97 -5.27
C ILE A 99 7.65 5.25 -4.33
N HIS A 100 6.53 5.91 -3.99
CA HIS A 100 5.46 5.30 -3.21
C HIS A 100 4.89 4.05 -3.90
N TRP A 101 4.66 4.11 -5.21
CA TRP A 101 4.22 2.96 -6.00
C TRP A 101 5.22 1.80 -5.98
N GLY A 102 6.51 2.08 -6.11
CA GLY A 102 7.59 1.09 -6.05
C GLY A 102 7.59 0.36 -4.72
N MET A 103 7.55 1.10 -3.61
CA MET A 103 7.50 0.50 -2.27
C MET A 103 6.21 -0.30 -2.04
N VAL A 104 5.05 0.19 -2.48
CA VAL A 104 3.79 -0.55 -2.39
C VAL A 104 3.86 -1.85 -3.20
N MET A 105 4.40 -1.83 -4.43
CA MET A 105 4.57 -3.03 -5.25
C MET A 105 5.50 -4.06 -4.59
N ALA A 106 6.58 -3.60 -3.95
CA ALA A 106 7.52 -4.48 -3.26
C ALA A 106 6.91 -5.12 -2.00
N VAL A 107 6.17 -4.34 -1.20
CA VAL A 107 5.55 -4.81 0.05
C VAL A 107 4.30 -5.65 -0.22
N TYR A 108 3.55 -5.35 -1.29
CA TYR A 108 2.29 -6.01 -1.67
C TYR A 108 2.40 -6.62 -3.08
N PRO A 109 2.95 -7.83 -3.24
CA PRO A 109 3.12 -8.46 -4.56
C PRO A 109 1.82 -8.63 -5.35
N PHE A 110 0.68 -8.76 -4.68
CA PHE A 110 -0.63 -8.77 -5.35
C PHE A 110 -0.90 -7.47 -6.12
N TRP A 111 -0.55 -6.32 -5.54
CA TRP A 111 -0.66 -5.01 -6.20
C TRP A 111 0.22 -4.95 -7.45
N SER A 112 1.45 -5.45 -7.35
CA SER A 112 2.37 -5.56 -8.51
C SER A 112 1.77 -6.40 -9.64
N SER A 113 1.14 -7.52 -9.32
CA SER A 113 0.46 -8.36 -10.31
C SER A 113 -0.70 -7.63 -10.99
N VAL A 114 -1.56 -6.95 -10.22
CA VAL A 114 -2.67 -6.15 -10.78
C VAL A 114 -2.15 -5.03 -11.69
N ALA A 115 -1.15 -4.28 -11.24
CA ALA A 115 -0.52 -3.22 -12.02
C ALA A 115 0.10 -3.75 -13.32
N THR A 116 0.79 -4.90 -13.25
CA THR A 116 1.39 -5.56 -14.41
C THR A 116 0.33 -5.98 -15.44
N GLN A 117 -0.75 -6.62 -14.99
CA GLN A 117 -1.83 -7.03 -15.91
C GLN A 117 -2.54 -5.83 -16.53
N THR A 118 -2.75 -4.77 -15.76
CA THR A 118 -3.34 -3.52 -16.23
C THR A 118 -2.46 -2.87 -17.30
N GLY A 119 -1.16 -2.71 -17.02
CA GLY A 119 -0.20 -2.14 -17.97
C GLY A 119 -0.07 -2.95 -19.26
N ARG A 120 -0.11 -4.29 -19.17
CA ARG A 120 -0.12 -5.16 -20.36
C ARG A 120 -1.36 -4.97 -21.23
N LEU A 121 -2.55 -4.79 -20.63
CA LEU A 121 -3.78 -4.52 -21.37
C LEU A 121 -3.74 -3.14 -22.01
N LEU A 122 -3.35 -2.11 -21.25
CA LEU A 122 -3.19 -0.75 -21.79
C LEU A 122 -2.22 -0.75 -22.98
N LYS A 123 -1.06 -1.42 -22.87
CA LYS A 123 -0.10 -1.51 -23.97
C LYS A 123 -0.65 -2.23 -25.22
N LEU A 124 -1.57 -3.18 -25.05
CA LEU A 124 -2.08 -4.00 -26.15
C LEU A 124 -3.26 -3.35 -26.88
N GLN A 125 -4.14 -2.65 -26.16
CA GLN A 125 -5.45 -2.21 -26.68
C GLN A 125 -5.88 -0.82 -26.14
N ASP A 126 -4.95 -0.04 -25.57
CA ASP A 126 -5.14 1.30 -24.99
C ASP A 126 -6.26 1.43 -23.93
N THR A 127 -6.82 0.30 -23.52
CA THR A 127 -7.96 0.20 -22.60
C THR A 127 -7.75 -0.98 -21.67
N ALA A 128 -8.25 -0.86 -20.44
CA ALA A 128 -8.17 -1.93 -19.45
C ALA A 128 -9.52 -2.08 -18.74
N VAL A 129 -10.20 -3.20 -18.99
CA VAL A 129 -11.49 -3.51 -18.36
C VAL A 129 -11.25 -4.34 -17.10
N ALA A 130 -11.88 -3.97 -15.99
CA ALA A 130 -11.70 -4.62 -14.69
C ALA A 130 -11.94 -6.14 -14.74
N SER A 131 -12.96 -6.61 -15.47
CA SER A 131 -13.26 -8.03 -15.63
C SER A 131 -12.12 -8.82 -16.30
N GLN A 132 -11.43 -8.22 -17.29
CA GLN A 132 -10.28 -8.83 -17.95
C GLN A 132 -9.09 -8.97 -17.00
N ILE A 133 -8.84 -7.93 -16.18
CA ILE A 133 -7.79 -7.96 -15.15
C ILE A 133 -8.11 -9.02 -14.10
N GLN A 134 -9.34 -9.02 -13.57
CA GLN A 134 -9.78 -9.98 -12.56
C GLN A 134 -9.66 -11.43 -13.04
N ARG A 135 -10.01 -11.71 -14.30
CA ARG A 135 -9.84 -13.04 -14.89
C ARG A 135 -8.38 -13.48 -14.90
N ARG A 136 -7.47 -12.62 -15.37
CA ARG A 136 -6.03 -12.92 -15.40
C ARG A 136 -5.40 -13.08 -14.01
N ILE A 137 -5.85 -12.27 -13.05
CA ILE A 137 -5.40 -12.38 -11.66
C ILE A 137 -5.89 -13.69 -11.03
N ARG A 138 -7.13 -14.12 -11.32
CA ARG A 138 -7.66 -15.43 -10.91
C ARG A 138 -6.89 -16.59 -11.56
N GLU A 139 -6.55 -16.50 -12.84
CA GLU A 139 -5.69 -17.49 -13.51
C GLU A 139 -4.31 -17.60 -12.82
N GLN A 140 -3.74 -16.49 -12.36
CA GLN A 140 -2.41 -16.45 -11.73
C GLN A 140 -2.41 -16.91 -10.26
N TYR A 141 -3.48 -16.64 -9.49
CA TYR A 141 -3.54 -16.88 -8.05
C TYR A 141 -4.55 -17.95 -7.61
N GLY A 142 -5.31 -18.53 -8.56
CA GLY A 142 -6.47 -19.39 -8.32
C GLY A 142 -7.73 -18.59 -7.94
N ASP A 143 -8.89 -19.25 -7.89
CA ASP A 143 -10.08 -18.72 -7.19
C ASP A 143 -9.78 -18.72 -5.69
N ARG A 144 -9.23 -17.62 -5.20
CA ARG A 144 -9.22 -17.36 -3.76
C ARG A 144 -10.59 -16.85 -3.40
N GLU A 145 -11.53 -17.78 -3.18
CA GLU A 145 -12.73 -17.48 -2.42
C GLU A 145 -12.27 -16.76 -1.14
N THR A 146 -12.72 -15.52 -0.95
CA THR A 146 -12.70 -14.90 0.36
C THR A 146 -13.50 -15.82 1.27
N ALA A 147 -12.81 -16.68 2.03
CA ALA A 147 -13.42 -17.42 3.10
C ALA A 147 -14.00 -16.40 4.10
N SER A 148 -15.27 -16.07 3.89
CA SER A 148 -16.12 -15.50 4.92
C SER A 148 -16.57 -16.68 5.76
N HIS A 149 -15.92 -16.85 6.91
CA HIS A 149 -16.48 -17.54 8.06
C HIS A 149 -16.48 -16.54 9.22
#